data_AF-A0A507DN27-F1
#
_entry.id   AF-A0A507DN27-F1
#
_cell.length_a   1.000
_cell.length_b   1.000
_cell.length_c   1.000
_cell.angle_alpha   90.00
_cell.angle_beta   90.00
_cell.angle_gamma   90.00
#
_symmetry.space_group_name_H-M   'P 1'
#
loop_
_entity.id
_entity.type
_entity.pdbx_description
1 polymer ?
#
loop_
_entity_poly.entity_id
_entity_poly.type
_entity_poly.pdbx_seq_one_letter_code
_entity_poly.pdbx_strand_id
1 'polypeptide(L)'
;MMRRPILGRVQQASSTRTHATVVPQYNHRSIKVGILLKRDPIITPPPDEFSYAYLNYRHTLENAHSRPFPYEFYFKRGSLQEQRWLDAIGKDGQPHSASSDALDTFRQHELNNIKVAPARTIADQNNDTMSLDRALDRTLYLLVYGDRRWRLPEGSLQADELLHQAASRELETQCGNSLETWFVGSIPVGHLTRSSPSSTETVFYIKAHILAGQIHDKSQYAWLTKEEILAKLDATDASQTRPAGANISSCEMAKALYVFEKNSEISEALNAWVSGLSEAAIAKSASTGLHARKHLFSKVPIPASNIHPINEALISDPEAAADDYARTLNSLFFAASGSNTTKQLLDEHSRIVSSLSDSPKPPPTRITLTYPVVNAASTVAFVATGESKAAALHKIFDEDEPLPSGRVKPGSGELYWFLDKPAVKSLLAKTDKFKL
;
A
#
# COMPACT_ATOMS: atom_id res chain seq x y z
N MET A 1 -31.63 19.09 -100.14
CA MET A 1 -30.93 20.05 -99.25
C MET A 1 -31.19 19.63 -97.80
N MET A 2 -30.42 18.68 -97.25
CA MET A 2 -29.31 18.94 -96.33
C MET A 2 -29.58 20.05 -95.30
N ARG A 3 -29.85 19.67 -94.04
CA ARG A 3 -29.25 20.30 -92.85
C ARG A 3 -29.03 19.26 -91.75
N ARG A 4 -27.76 19.15 -91.35
CA ARG A 4 -27.21 18.29 -90.29
C ARG A 4 -27.70 18.74 -88.90
N PRO A 5 -27.98 17.84 -87.95
CA PRO A 5 -27.99 18.19 -86.53
C PRO A 5 -26.56 18.12 -85.96
N ILE A 6 -26.27 19.10 -85.12
CA ILE A 6 -24.99 19.37 -84.47
C ILE A 6 -24.76 18.33 -83.35
N LEU A 7 -23.67 17.56 -83.46
CA LEU A 7 -23.18 16.68 -82.40
C LEU A 7 -22.59 17.53 -81.26
N GLY A 8 -23.38 17.77 -80.21
CA GLY A 8 -22.89 18.25 -78.93
C GLY A 8 -22.17 17.13 -78.19
N ARG A 9 -20.84 17.22 -78.09
CA ARG A 9 -19.98 16.31 -77.34
C ARG A 9 -20.20 16.52 -75.84
N VAL A 10 -21.07 15.71 -75.23
CA VAL A 10 -21.15 15.61 -73.76
C VAL A 10 -19.92 14.84 -73.29
N GLN A 11 -18.93 15.54 -72.73
CA GLN A 11 -17.86 14.92 -71.96
C GLN A 11 -18.48 14.34 -70.68
N GLN A 12 -18.71 13.03 -70.64
CA GLN A 12 -18.92 12.32 -69.38
C GLN A 12 -17.58 12.31 -68.64
N ALA A 13 -17.47 13.16 -67.62
CA ALA A 13 -16.39 13.06 -66.64
C ALA A 13 -16.58 11.76 -65.87
N SER A 14 -15.84 10.72 -66.23
CA SER A 14 -15.69 9.50 -65.43
C SER A 14 -14.88 9.85 -64.19
N SER A 15 -15.55 10.25 -63.12
CA SER A 15 -14.93 10.34 -61.80
C SER A 15 -14.71 8.92 -61.28
N THR A 16 -13.55 8.33 -61.59
CA THR A 16 -13.02 7.18 -60.85
C THR A 16 -12.77 7.63 -59.41
N ARG A 17 -13.75 7.44 -58.53
CA ARG A 17 -13.52 7.47 -57.09
C ARG A 17 -12.64 6.27 -56.77
N THR A 18 -11.34 6.50 -56.70
CA THR A 18 -10.44 5.62 -55.99
C THR A 18 -10.88 5.62 -54.52
N HIS A 19 -11.59 4.58 -54.10
CA HIS A 19 -11.71 4.25 -52.69
C HIS A 19 -10.32 3.83 -52.22
N ALA A 20 -9.50 4.82 -51.86
CA ALA A 20 -8.33 4.58 -51.04
C ALA A 20 -8.88 4.08 -49.70
N THR A 21 -8.81 2.78 -49.47
CA THR A 21 -8.92 2.22 -48.14
C THR A 21 -7.80 2.88 -47.33
N VAL A 22 -8.15 3.88 -46.52
CA VAL A 22 -7.27 4.31 -45.44
C VAL A 22 -7.15 3.10 -44.55
N VAL A 23 -6.08 2.33 -44.73
CA VAL A 23 -5.69 1.32 -43.76
C VAL A 23 -5.53 2.11 -42.46
N PRO A 24 -6.33 1.85 -41.41
CA PRO A 24 -6.11 2.51 -40.14
C PRO A 24 -4.66 2.21 -39.75
N GLN A 25 -3.84 3.26 -39.60
CA GLN A 25 -2.55 3.12 -38.98
C GLN A 25 -2.81 2.67 -37.55
N TYR A 26 -2.74 1.35 -37.31
CA TYR A 26 -2.72 0.82 -35.97
C TYR A 26 -1.42 1.33 -35.35
N ASN A 27 -1.51 2.31 -34.45
CA ASN A 27 -0.40 2.62 -33.56
C ASN A 27 -0.03 1.32 -32.87
N HIS A 28 1.14 0.76 -33.21
CA HIS A 28 1.62 -0.47 -32.60
C HIS A 28 1.79 -0.21 -31.10
N ARG A 29 0.89 -0.77 -30.31
CA ARG A 29 0.97 -0.70 -28.85
C ARG A 29 1.84 -1.85 -28.37
N SER A 30 3.08 -1.55 -28.00
CA SER A 30 3.97 -2.56 -27.43
C SER A 30 3.74 -2.65 -25.93
N ILE A 31 3.60 -3.87 -25.42
CA ILE A 31 3.53 -4.14 -24.00
C ILE A 31 4.91 -4.62 -23.56
N LYS A 32 5.44 -3.98 -22.53
CA LYS A 32 6.69 -4.35 -21.88
C LYS A 32 6.44 -4.67 -20.42
N VAL A 33 7.30 -5.51 -19.87
CA VAL A 33 7.35 -5.80 -18.45
C VAL A 33 8.52 -5.05 -17.84
N GLY A 34 8.29 -4.42 -16.69
CA GLY A 34 9.34 -3.84 -15.86
C GLY A 34 9.45 -4.59 -14.53
N ILE A 35 10.64 -4.65 -13.96
CA ILE A 35 10.87 -5.25 -12.65
C ILE A 35 11.28 -4.17 -11.67
N LEU A 36 10.52 -4.04 -10.58
CA LEU A 36 10.90 -3.26 -9.41
C LEU A 36 11.52 -4.23 -8.40
N LEU A 37 12.81 -4.54 -8.58
CA LEU A 37 13.56 -5.37 -7.66
C LEU A 37 14.13 -4.49 -6.54
N LYS A 38 13.80 -4.85 -5.30
CA LYS A 38 14.29 -4.14 -4.11
C LYS A 38 14.97 -5.05 -3.10
N ARG A 39 15.92 -4.46 -2.36
CA ARG A 39 16.56 -5.03 -1.17
C ARG A 39 16.04 -4.27 0.05
N ASP A 40 15.35 -4.96 0.95
CA ASP A 40 14.80 -4.36 2.17
C ASP A 40 15.90 -4.00 3.19
N PRO A 41 15.69 -3.03 4.10
CA PRO A 41 16.66 -2.72 5.15
C PRO A 41 16.99 -3.95 6.00
N ILE A 42 18.29 -4.20 6.19
CA ILE A 42 18.81 -5.30 7.01
C ILE A 42 18.93 -4.87 8.47
N ILE A 43 19.25 -3.61 8.71
CA ILE A 43 19.33 -3.01 10.05
C ILE A 43 18.24 -1.97 10.24
N THR A 44 17.94 -1.66 11.50
CA THR A 44 16.98 -0.62 11.85
C THR A 44 17.53 0.76 11.47
N PRO A 45 16.75 1.61 10.78
CA PRO A 45 17.18 2.97 10.48
C PRO A 45 17.46 3.78 11.75
N PRO A 46 18.51 4.63 11.76
CA PRO A 46 18.73 5.53 12.88
C PRO A 46 17.53 6.48 13.04
N PRO A 47 17.07 6.73 14.28
CA PRO A 47 15.98 7.68 14.50
C PRO A 47 16.40 9.10 14.11
N ASP A 48 15.43 9.92 13.71
CA ASP A 48 15.64 11.35 13.54
C ASP A 48 15.90 12.04 14.90
N GLU A 49 16.41 13.28 14.86
CA GLU A 49 16.78 14.03 16.06
C GLU A 49 15.60 14.20 17.04
N PHE A 50 14.40 14.45 16.52
CA PHE A 50 13.20 14.59 17.35
C PHE A 50 12.78 13.25 17.95
N SER A 51 12.74 12.18 17.15
CA SER A 51 12.44 10.83 17.64
C SER A 51 13.46 10.38 18.67
N TYR A 52 14.75 10.69 18.49
CA TYR A 52 15.80 10.40 19.46
C TYR A 52 15.57 11.15 20.78
N ALA A 53 15.29 12.46 20.71
CA ALA A 53 14.97 13.26 21.89
C ALA A 53 13.71 12.75 22.62
N TYR A 54 12.67 12.40 21.87
CA TYR A 54 11.44 11.82 22.41
C TYR A 54 11.68 10.44 23.06
N LEU A 55 12.45 9.57 22.43
CA LEU A 55 12.79 8.25 22.97
C LEU A 55 13.61 8.38 24.26
N ASN A 56 14.56 9.32 24.31
CA ASN A 56 15.30 9.61 25.52
C ASN A 56 14.40 10.14 26.63
N TYR A 57 13.50 11.08 26.32
CA TYR A 57 12.51 11.57 27.28
C TYR A 57 11.58 10.46 27.79
N ARG A 58 11.13 9.57 26.90
CA ARG A 58 10.31 8.42 27.29
C ARG A 58 11.09 7.47 28.19
N HIS A 59 12.35 7.20 27.88
CA HIS A 59 13.23 6.35 28.69
C HIS A 59 13.49 6.95 30.07
N THR A 60 13.68 8.27 30.19
CA THR A 60 13.85 8.92 31.50
C THR A 60 12.58 8.86 32.34
N LEU A 61 11.40 9.08 31.74
CA LEU A 61 10.12 8.91 32.42
C LEU A 61 9.89 7.45 32.85
N GLU A 62 10.17 6.50 31.96
CA GLU A 62 10.01 5.07 32.24
C GLU A 62 10.90 4.66 33.42
N ASN A 63 12.16 5.12 33.46
CA ASN A 63 13.06 4.90 34.58
C ASN A 63 12.56 5.56 35.87
N ALA A 64 12.04 6.79 35.81
CA ALA A 64 11.51 7.50 36.97
C ALA A 64 10.24 6.84 37.56
N HIS A 65 9.41 6.24 36.71
CA HIS A 65 8.22 5.49 37.11
C HIS A 65 8.49 4.01 37.39
N SER A 66 9.70 3.52 37.11
CA SER A 66 10.06 2.12 37.32
C SER A 66 10.17 1.78 38.81
N ARG A 67 9.80 0.53 39.14
CA ARG A 67 10.06 -0.03 40.46
C ARG A 67 11.56 -0.28 40.62
N PRO A 68 12.10 -0.20 41.84
CA PRO A 68 13.50 -0.53 42.08
C PRO A 68 13.78 -1.96 41.61
N PHE A 69 14.96 -2.17 41.03
CA PHE A 69 15.38 -3.49 40.63
C PHE A 69 15.49 -4.41 41.85
N PRO A 70 14.73 -5.52 41.94
CA PRO A 70 14.71 -6.38 43.12
C PRO A 70 15.90 -7.34 43.09
N TYR A 71 17.11 -6.81 43.31
CA TYR A 71 18.35 -7.56 43.15
C TYR A 71 18.43 -8.80 44.06
N GLU A 72 17.80 -8.78 45.23
CA GLU A 72 17.74 -9.92 46.16
C GLU A 72 17.07 -11.17 45.57
N PHE A 73 16.19 -11.00 44.58
CA PHE A 73 15.56 -12.11 43.86
C PHE A 73 16.55 -12.77 42.89
N TYR A 74 17.41 -11.97 42.25
CA TYR A 74 18.32 -12.42 41.20
C TYR A 74 19.67 -12.88 41.74
N PHE A 75 20.17 -12.24 42.79
CA PHE A 75 21.44 -12.59 43.44
C PHE A 75 21.17 -13.23 44.79
N LYS A 76 21.66 -14.46 44.98
CA LYS A 76 21.54 -15.15 46.26
C LYS A 76 22.31 -14.38 47.34
N ARG A 77 21.69 -14.23 48.51
CA ARG A 77 22.32 -13.61 49.67
C ARG A 77 23.63 -14.32 50.04
N GLY A 78 24.71 -13.56 50.22
CA GLY A 78 26.07 -14.02 50.50
C GLY A 78 26.83 -14.54 49.27
N SER A 79 26.28 -14.43 48.06
CA SER A 79 26.99 -14.85 46.85
C SER A 79 28.05 -13.84 46.42
N LEU A 80 29.11 -14.33 45.76
CA LEU A 80 30.12 -13.46 45.13
C LEU A 80 29.50 -12.48 44.11
N GLN A 81 28.38 -12.87 43.48
CA GLN A 81 27.66 -12.04 42.52
C GLN A 81 26.91 -10.89 43.20
N GLU A 82 26.28 -11.14 44.35
CA GLU A 82 25.67 -10.08 45.16
C GLU A 82 26.72 -9.08 45.62
N GLN A 83 27.88 -9.56 46.11
CA GLN A 83 28.97 -8.69 46.54
C GLN A 83 29.47 -7.81 45.39
N ARG A 84 29.73 -8.39 44.21
CA ARG A 84 30.11 -7.63 43.00
C ARG A 84 29.08 -6.58 42.61
N TRP A 85 27.79 -6.91 42.73
CA TRP A 85 26.71 -5.97 42.45
C TRP A 85 26.67 -4.82 43.46
N LEU A 86 26.75 -5.13 44.76
CA LEU A 86 26.77 -4.14 45.84
C LEU A 86 28.00 -3.22 45.78
N ASP A 87 29.16 -3.77 45.46
CA ASP A 87 30.38 -3.00 45.24
C ASP A 87 30.25 -2.06 44.03
N ALA A 88 29.52 -2.50 42.98
CA ALA A 88 29.30 -1.73 41.78
C ALA A 88 28.23 -0.63 41.93
N ILE A 89 27.30 -0.70 42.88
CA ILE A 89 26.28 0.36 43.08
C ILE A 89 26.72 1.44 44.08
N GLY A 90 27.83 1.25 44.79
CA GLY A 90 28.36 2.20 45.78
C GLY A 90 27.58 2.24 47.11
N LYS A 91 28.15 2.89 48.12
CA LYS A 91 27.62 2.93 49.51
C LYS A 91 26.40 3.85 49.71
N ASP A 92 26.04 4.66 48.72
CA ASP A 92 24.85 5.51 48.76
C ASP A 92 23.62 4.68 48.37
N GLY A 93 23.28 3.75 49.26
CA GLY A 93 22.30 2.68 49.09
C GLY A 93 20.86 3.19 48.95
N GLN A 94 20.51 3.64 47.75
CA GLN A 94 19.15 3.56 47.22
C GLN A 94 19.23 2.73 45.93
N PRO A 95 18.43 1.66 45.77
CA PRO A 95 18.40 0.82 44.55
C PRO A 95 17.93 1.57 43.28
N HIS A 96 17.72 2.88 43.38
CA HIS A 96 17.34 3.82 42.33
C HIS A 96 18.46 4.80 41.93
N SER A 97 19.58 4.86 42.65
CA SER A 97 20.64 5.84 42.43
C SER A 97 22.03 5.21 42.30
N ALA A 98 22.13 4.03 41.69
CA ALA A 98 23.39 3.70 41.05
C ALA A 98 23.61 4.80 40.00
N SER A 99 24.62 5.66 40.20
CA SER A 99 25.04 6.57 39.14
C SER A 99 25.28 5.71 37.89
N SER A 100 24.85 6.16 36.71
CA SER A 100 25.03 5.37 35.48
C SER A 100 26.48 4.89 35.34
N ASP A 101 27.43 5.70 35.82
CA ASP A 101 28.87 5.42 35.87
C ASP A 101 29.25 4.08 36.54
N ALA A 102 28.59 3.71 37.63
CA ALA A 102 28.99 2.55 38.44
C ALA A 102 28.45 1.22 37.85
N LEU A 103 27.23 1.26 37.30
CA LEU A 103 26.66 0.17 36.50
C LEU A 103 27.38 0.02 35.16
N ASP A 104 27.80 1.15 34.55
CA ASP A 104 28.58 1.16 33.31
C ASP A 104 29.94 0.51 33.49
N THR A 105 30.58 0.62 34.65
CA THR A 105 31.89 -0.02 34.91
C THR A 105 31.78 -1.55 34.93
N PHE A 106 30.74 -2.11 35.56
CA PHE A 106 30.47 -3.56 35.54
C PHE A 106 30.13 -4.03 34.11
N ARG A 107 29.31 -3.24 33.40
CA ARG A 107 28.89 -3.52 32.03
C ARG A 107 30.03 -3.45 31.02
N GLN A 108 30.95 -2.49 31.18
CA GLN A 108 32.09 -2.28 30.28
C GLN A 108 32.99 -3.51 30.20
N HIS A 109 33.23 -4.23 31.30
CA HIS A 109 34.06 -5.44 31.25
C HIS A 109 33.42 -6.56 30.41
N GLU A 110 32.08 -6.71 30.45
CA GLU A 110 31.37 -7.68 29.60
C GLU A 110 31.18 -7.19 28.17
N LEU A 111 30.90 -5.90 27.98
CA LEU A 111 30.72 -5.26 26.67
C LEU A 111 32.03 -5.20 25.88
N ASN A 112 33.18 -5.06 26.53
CA ASN A 112 34.49 -5.06 25.87
C ASN A 112 34.77 -6.38 25.12
N ASN A 113 34.12 -7.48 25.53
CA ASN A 113 34.23 -8.76 24.84
C ASN A 113 33.24 -8.91 23.67
N ILE A 114 32.23 -8.03 23.57
CA ILE A 114 31.22 -8.07 22.53
C ILE A 114 31.67 -7.16 21.37
N LYS A 115 32.12 -7.78 20.28
CA LYS A 115 32.43 -7.06 19.04
C LYS A 115 31.16 -6.89 18.22
N VAL A 116 30.58 -5.69 18.26
CA VAL A 116 29.43 -5.32 17.41
C VAL A 116 29.94 -4.94 16.03
N ALA A 117 29.34 -5.50 14.97
CA ALA A 117 29.67 -5.14 13.60
C ALA A 117 29.24 -3.68 13.31
N PRO A 118 30.03 -2.90 12.55
CA PRO A 118 29.68 -1.53 12.25
C PRO A 118 28.44 -1.45 11.35
N ALA A 119 27.54 -0.51 11.65
CA ALA A 119 26.36 -0.24 10.82
C ALA A 119 26.70 0.36 9.45
N ARG A 120 27.88 0.99 9.33
CA ARG A 120 28.43 1.50 8.07
C ARG A 120 29.49 0.54 7.56
N THR A 121 29.28 0.02 6.36
CA THR A 121 30.17 -0.99 5.77
C THR A 121 31.32 -0.34 4.99
N ILE A 122 32.26 -1.16 4.51
CA ILE A 122 33.33 -0.71 3.62
C ILE A 122 32.73 -0.21 2.29
N ALA A 123 31.62 -0.80 1.84
CA ALA A 123 30.89 -0.36 0.66
C ALA A 123 30.28 1.05 0.84
N ASP A 124 29.83 1.39 2.06
CA ASP A 124 29.38 2.75 2.38
C ASP A 124 30.53 3.77 2.30
N GLN A 125 31.70 3.42 2.84
CA GLN A 125 32.87 4.29 2.84
C GLN A 125 33.39 4.55 1.42
N ASN A 126 33.36 3.53 0.57
CA ASN A 126 33.80 3.61 -0.82
C ASN A 126 32.69 4.08 -1.78
N ASN A 127 31.47 4.29 -1.27
CA ASN A 127 30.28 4.58 -2.06
C ASN A 127 30.06 3.59 -3.22
N ASP A 128 30.26 2.29 -2.95
CA ASP A 128 30.13 1.24 -3.94
C ASP A 128 28.66 0.93 -4.25
N THR A 129 28.16 1.49 -5.34
CA THR A 129 26.77 1.29 -5.78
C THR A 129 26.50 -0.10 -6.34
N MET A 130 27.51 -0.97 -6.52
CA MET A 130 27.29 -2.34 -7.01
C MET A 130 27.05 -3.32 -5.86
N SER A 131 27.51 -3.00 -4.65
CA SER A 131 27.38 -3.88 -3.49
C SER A 131 26.00 -3.78 -2.84
N LEU A 132 25.43 -4.93 -2.48
CA LEU A 132 24.23 -5.03 -1.66
C LEU A 132 24.47 -4.68 -0.18
N ASP A 133 25.74 -4.76 0.25
CA ASP A 133 26.17 -4.46 1.62
C ASP A 133 26.30 -2.96 1.89
N ARG A 134 25.99 -2.10 0.90
CA ARG A 134 25.87 -0.65 1.10
C ARG A 134 24.51 -0.31 1.71
N ALA A 135 24.42 0.74 2.52
CA ALA A 135 23.20 1.34 3.06
C ALA A 135 22.24 0.33 3.69
N LEU A 136 22.75 -0.45 4.66
CA LEU A 136 22.00 -1.53 5.32
C LEU A 136 20.69 -1.06 5.98
N ASP A 137 20.61 0.21 6.35
CA ASP A 137 19.47 0.89 6.98
C ASP A 137 18.42 1.39 5.98
N ARG A 138 18.67 1.30 4.67
CA ARG A 138 17.80 1.85 3.63
C ARG A 138 17.39 0.78 2.64
N THR A 139 16.23 0.98 2.01
CA THR A 139 15.79 0.15 0.88
C THR A 139 16.60 0.54 -0.35
N LEU A 140 17.21 -0.45 -1.01
CA LEU A 140 17.87 -0.25 -2.30
C LEU A 140 17.03 -0.81 -3.43
N TYR A 141 17.10 -0.17 -4.59
CA TYR A 141 16.44 -0.62 -5.81
C TYR A 141 17.49 -0.87 -6.89
N LEU A 142 17.26 -1.91 -7.68
CA LEU A 142 18.12 -2.25 -8.81
C LEU A 142 17.82 -1.34 -10.01
N LEU A 143 18.85 -0.69 -10.54
CA LEU A 143 18.84 -0.10 -11.87
C LEU A 143 19.85 -0.78 -12.78
N VAL A 144 19.50 -0.82 -14.05
CA VAL A 144 20.34 -1.36 -15.13
C VAL A 144 20.51 -0.26 -16.17
N TYR A 145 21.73 -0.16 -16.70
CA TYR A 145 22.04 0.77 -17.78
C TYR A 145 21.78 0.08 -19.13
N GLY A 146 20.83 0.60 -19.90
CA GLY A 146 20.41 0.03 -21.18
C GLY A 146 19.83 1.09 -22.12
N ASP A 147 20.11 0.97 -23.42
CA ASP A 147 19.78 1.98 -24.45
C ASP A 147 20.28 3.39 -24.09
N ARG A 148 21.52 3.48 -23.59
CA ARG A 148 22.19 4.75 -23.20
C ARG A 148 21.46 5.54 -22.10
N ARG A 149 20.64 4.87 -21.29
CA ARG A 149 19.96 5.47 -20.13
C ARG A 149 19.90 4.51 -18.95
N TRP A 150 19.88 5.07 -17.74
CA TRP A 150 19.57 4.31 -16.53
C TRP A 150 18.06 4.07 -16.45
N ARG A 151 17.66 2.83 -16.20
CA ARG A 151 16.25 2.45 -16.01
C ARG A 151 16.13 1.27 -15.05
N LEU A 152 14.91 1.00 -14.60
CA LEU A 152 14.62 -0.30 -14.00
C LEU A 152 14.78 -1.41 -15.08
N PRO A 153 15.08 -2.65 -14.68
CA PRO A 153 15.07 -3.78 -15.61
C PRO A 153 13.74 -3.84 -16.36
N GLU A 154 13.79 -3.86 -17.69
CA GLU A 154 12.62 -3.82 -18.57
C GLU A 154 12.81 -4.78 -19.75
N GLY A 155 11.77 -5.51 -20.12
CA GLY A 155 11.78 -6.50 -21.20
C GLY A 155 10.52 -6.50 -22.04
N SER A 156 10.60 -7.13 -23.20
CA SER A 156 9.45 -7.34 -24.09
C SER A 156 8.65 -8.57 -23.66
N LEU A 157 7.33 -8.48 -23.81
CA LEU A 157 6.41 -9.59 -23.57
C LEU A 157 6.35 -10.52 -24.79
N GLN A 158 6.55 -11.83 -24.59
CA GLN A 158 6.34 -12.86 -25.60
C GLN A 158 4.86 -13.29 -25.67
N ALA A 159 4.44 -13.90 -26.78
CA ALA A 159 3.02 -14.15 -27.08
C ALA A 159 2.32 -15.08 -26.07
N ASP A 160 3.05 -16.05 -25.49
CA ASP A 160 2.47 -17.13 -24.67
C ASP A 160 2.84 -17.05 -23.18
N GLU A 161 3.40 -15.93 -22.70
CA GLU A 161 3.83 -15.78 -21.30
C GLU A 161 2.98 -14.79 -20.51
N LEU A 162 2.81 -15.06 -19.21
CA LEU A 162 2.19 -14.12 -18.28
C LEU A 162 3.18 -13.03 -17.89
N LEU A 163 2.68 -11.84 -17.53
CA LEU A 163 3.54 -10.69 -17.24
C LEU A 163 4.57 -10.93 -16.13
N HIS A 164 4.21 -11.69 -15.09
CA HIS A 164 5.15 -12.05 -14.02
C HIS A 164 6.18 -13.11 -14.43
N GLN A 165 5.84 -14.00 -15.36
CA GLN A 165 6.79 -14.98 -15.92
C GLN A 165 7.79 -14.26 -16.82
N ALA A 166 7.30 -13.33 -17.64
CA ALA A 166 8.13 -12.44 -18.44
C ALA A 166 9.09 -11.62 -17.58
N ALA A 167 8.62 -11.13 -16.42
CA ALA A 167 9.45 -10.40 -15.45
C ALA A 167 10.61 -11.27 -14.93
N SER A 168 10.33 -12.51 -14.53
CA SER A 168 11.36 -13.44 -14.03
C SER A 168 12.39 -13.76 -15.11
N ARG A 169 11.92 -14.13 -16.31
CA ARG A 169 12.78 -14.42 -17.47
C ARG A 169 13.68 -13.24 -17.82
N GLU A 170 13.12 -12.03 -17.86
CA GLU A 170 13.89 -10.83 -18.21
C GLU A 170 14.93 -10.49 -17.15
N LEU A 171 14.60 -10.66 -15.88
CA LEU A 171 15.54 -10.44 -14.79
C LEU A 171 16.72 -11.42 -14.88
N GLU A 172 16.44 -12.71 -15.12
CA GLU A 172 17.47 -13.73 -15.37
C GLU A 172 18.30 -13.41 -16.61
N THR A 173 17.68 -12.87 -17.67
CA THR A 173 18.37 -12.49 -18.92
C THR A 173 19.32 -11.30 -18.72
N GLN A 174 18.92 -10.29 -17.93
CA GLN A 174 19.70 -9.06 -17.74
C GLN A 174 20.74 -9.15 -16.63
N CYS A 175 20.42 -9.89 -15.56
CA CYS A 175 21.21 -9.95 -14.33
C CYS A 175 21.85 -11.33 -14.07
N GLY A 176 21.52 -12.34 -14.88
CA GLY A 176 21.97 -13.72 -14.72
C GLY A 176 21.18 -14.49 -13.67
N ASN A 177 21.47 -15.78 -13.56
CA ASN A 177 20.78 -16.71 -12.66
C ASN A 177 21.35 -16.72 -11.23
N SER A 178 22.25 -15.80 -10.91
CA SER A 178 22.92 -15.71 -9.60
C SER A 178 22.09 -14.98 -8.54
N LEU A 179 20.93 -14.41 -8.94
CA LEU A 179 20.02 -13.71 -8.05
C LEU A 179 18.88 -14.61 -7.60
N GLU A 180 18.75 -14.81 -6.30
CA GLU A 180 17.57 -15.43 -5.72
C GLU A 180 16.54 -14.34 -5.43
N THR A 181 15.40 -14.39 -6.14
CA THR A 181 14.38 -13.35 -6.05
C THR A 181 13.02 -13.93 -5.73
N TRP A 182 12.23 -13.14 -5.00
CA TRP A 182 10.87 -13.47 -4.63
C TRP A 182 9.90 -12.43 -5.20
N PHE A 183 9.07 -12.86 -6.14
CA PHE A 183 8.00 -12.04 -6.70
C PHE A 183 6.81 -12.01 -5.76
N VAL A 184 6.40 -10.80 -5.33
CA VAL A 184 5.35 -10.61 -4.30
C VAL A 184 3.98 -11.08 -4.81
N GLY A 185 3.73 -10.94 -6.10
CA GLY A 185 2.49 -11.38 -6.74
C GLY A 185 2.48 -11.18 -8.25
N SER A 186 1.45 -11.70 -8.90
CA SER A 186 1.29 -11.65 -10.36
C SER A 186 0.67 -10.33 -10.88
N ILE A 187 0.37 -9.39 -9.98
CA ILE A 187 -0.33 -8.14 -10.30
C ILE A 187 0.71 -7.02 -10.41
N PRO A 188 0.71 -6.23 -11.51
CA PRO A 188 1.60 -5.09 -11.64
C PRO A 188 1.27 -4.02 -10.60
N VAL A 189 2.30 -3.43 -10.01
CA VAL A 189 2.18 -2.36 -9.00
C VAL A 189 1.79 -1.03 -9.65
N GLY A 190 2.08 -0.90 -10.94
CA GLY A 190 1.56 0.13 -11.80
C GLY A 190 2.22 0.08 -13.18
N HIS A 191 1.98 1.11 -13.99
CA HIS A 191 2.41 1.15 -15.37
C HIS A 191 2.97 2.53 -15.76
N LEU A 192 3.81 2.54 -16.79
CA LEU A 192 4.32 3.75 -17.42
C LEU A 192 4.07 3.65 -18.92
N THR A 193 3.30 4.59 -19.47
CA THR A 193 3.04 4.68 -20.91
C THR A 193 3.95 5.74 -21.53
N ARG A 194 4.71 5.33 -22.55
CA ARG A 194 5.65 6.14 -23.30
C ARG A 194 5.10 6.28 -24.72
N SER A 195 4.70 7.49 -25.08
CA SER A 195 4.15 7.76 -26.42
C SER A 195 5.23 8.42 -27.27
N SER A 196 5.64 7.73 -28.33
CA SER A 196 6.48 8.25 -29.41
C SER A 196 5.59 8.57 -30.62
N PRO A 197 5.97 9.47 -31.54
CA PRO A 197 5.14 9.82 -32.71
C PRO A 197 4.68 8.63 -33.57
N SER A 198 5.41 7.51 -33.51
CA SER A 198 5.15 6.29 -34.29
C SER A 198 4.67 5.08 -33.48
N SER A 199 4.81 5.07 -32.16
CA SER A 199 4.47 3.91 -31.32
C SER A 199 4.16 4.31 -29.88
N THR A 200 3.24 3.58 -29.26
CA THR A 200 2.91 3.74 -27.84
C THR A 200 3.39 2.51 -27.08
N GLU A 201 4.37 2.66 -26.20
CA GLU A 201 4.87 1.57 -25.36
C GLU A 201 4.25 1.67 -23.97
N THR A 202 3.72 0.58 -23.43
CA THR A 202 3.25 0.53 -22.03
C THR A 202 4.07 -0.48 -21.26
N VAL A 203 4.79 -0.03 -20.24
CA VAL A 203 5.58 -0.86 -19.34
C VAL A 203 4.77 -1.12 -18.07
N PHE A 204 4.55 -2.37 -17.71
CA PHE A 204 3.91 -2.75 -16.45
C PHE A 204 4.96 -3.26 -15.45
N TYR A 205 5.04 -2.65 -14.28
CA TYR A 205 6.06 -2.97 -13.28
C TYR A 205 5.57 -4.02 -12.28
N ILE A 206 6.34 -5.08 -12.08
CA ILE A 206 6.09 -6.13 -11.09
C ILE A 206 7.07 -5.96 -9.91
N LYS A 207 6.55 -6.10 -8.69
CA LYS A 207 7.35 -6.04 -7.46
C LYS A 207 8.09 -7.35 -7.22
N ALA A 208 9.38 -7.26 -6.95
CA ALA A 208 10.20 -8.38 -6.50
C ALA A 208 11.12 -7.96 -5.36
N HIS A 209 11.43 -8.91 -4.48
CA HIS A 209 12.43 -8.75 -3.44
C HIS A 209 13.64 -9.62 -3.78
N ILE A 210 14.84 -9.10 -3.56
CA ILE A 210 16.04 -9.95 -3.54
C ILE A 210 16.12 -10.66 -2.18
N LEU A 211 16.34 -11.96 -2.18
CA LEU A 211 16.55 -12.77 -0.98
C LEU A 211 18.04 -13.01 -0.74
N ALA A 212 18.76 -13.38 -1.79
CA ALA A 212 20.19 -13.64 -1.76
C ALA A 212 20.79 -13.52 -3.17
N GLY A 213 22.12 -13.50 -3.25
CA GLY A 213 22.86 -13.51 -4.51
C GLY A 213 23.40 -12.15 -4.91
N GLN A 214 24.28 -12.15 -5.91
CA GLN A 214 24.95 -10.97 -6.44
C GLN A 214 25.02 -11.06 -7.96
N ILE A 215 24.93 -9.91 -8.64
CA ILE A 215 25.08 -9.85 -10.09
C ILE A 215 26.57 -9.93 -10.43
N HIS A 216 26.98 -11.01 -11.08
CA HIS A 216 28.36 -11.23 -11.51
C HIS A 216 28.60 -10.86 -12.98
N ASP A 217 27.53 -10.67 -13.76
CA ASP A 217 27.63 -10.33 -15.18
C ASP A 217 28.06 -8.87 -15.42
N LYS A 218 28.70 -8.64 -16.58
CA LYS A 218 29.31 -7.36 -16.99
C LYS A 218 28.30 -6.25 -17.35
N SER A 219 27.01 -6.45 -17.10
CA SER A 219 25.98 -5.42 -17.27
C SER A 219 26.27 -4.27 -16.31
N GLN A 220 26.25 -3.01 -16.77
CA GLN A 220 26.34 -1.87 -15.87
C GLN A 220 25.04 -1.78 -15.05
N TYR A 221 25.09 -2.10 -13.77
CA TYR A 221 23.95 -2.01 -12.85
C TYR A 221 24.25 -1.05 -11.68
N ALA A 222 23.28 -0.78 -10.81
CA ALA A 222 23.49 -0.07 -9.56
C ALA A 222 22.35 -0.34 -8.59
N TRP A 223 22.68 -0.48 -7.30
CA TRP A 223 21.76 -0.52 -6.18
C TRP A 223 21.70 0.85 -5.52
N LEU A 224 20.58 1.55 -5.73
CA LEU A 224 20.42 2.94 -5.33
C LEU A 224 19.26 3.11 -4.36
N THR A 225 19.42 4.03 -3.42
CA THR A 225 18.33 4.52 -2.57
C THR A 225 17.35 5.35 -3.40
N LYS A 226 16.13 5.52 -2.90
CA LYS A 226 15.10 6.32 -3.59
C LYS A 226 15.60 7.71 -3.96
N GLU A 227 16.32 8.38 -3.07
CA GLU A 227 16.84 9.73 -3.29
C GLU A 227 17.91 9.77 -4.40
N GLU A 228 18.81 8.78 -4.41
CA GLU A 228 19.86 8.68 -5.43
C GLU A 228 19.30 8.37 -6.81
N ILE A 229 18.22 7.60 -6.90
CA ILE A 229 17.53 7.32 -8.17
C ILE A 229 17.00 8.60 -8.78
N LEU A 230 16.37 9.45 -7.97
CA LEU A 230 15.88 10.77 -8.41
C LEU A 230 17.02 11.59 -9.00
N ALA A 231 18.11 11.73 -8.23
CA ALA A 231 19.28 12.49 -8.67
C ALA A 231 19.92 11.93 -9.95
N LYS A 232 20.03 10.60 -10.09
CA LYS A 232 20.59 9.95 -11.29
C LYS A 232 19.71 10.10 -12.53
N LEU A 233 18.39 10.05 -12.36
CA LEU A 233 17.47 10.21 -13.47
C LEU A 233 17.40 11.68 -13.93
N ASP A 234 17.42 12.64 -13.00
CA ASP A 234 17.49 14.08 -13.33
C ASP A 234 18.77 14.43 -14.12
N ALA A 235 19.92 13.84 -13.76
CA ALA A 235 21.19 14.08 -14.46
C ALA A 235 21.22 13.49 -15.88
N THR A 236 20.49 12.40 -16.12
CA THR A 236 20.41 11.76 -17.43
C THR A 236 19.57 12.61 -18.39
N ASP A 237 18.51 13.25 -17.89
CA ASP A 237 17.67 14.17 -18.66
C ASP A 237 18.38 15.50 -19.00
N ALA A 238 19.27 15.98 -18.12
CA ALA A 238 20.02 17.22 -18.33
C ALA A 238 21.12 17.12 -19.39
N SER A 239 21.64 15.92 -19.65
CA SER A 239 22.78 15.68 -20.57
C SER A 239 22.35 15.36 -22.01
N GLN A 240 21.08 15.05 -22.26
CA GLN A 240 20.55 14.79 -23.60
C GLN A 240 19.94 16.08 -24.20
N THR A 241 20.54 16.60 -25.26
CA THR A 241 19.97 17.70 -26.05
C THR A 241 18.63 17.26 -26.66
N ARG A 242 17.53 17.87 -26.19
CA ARG A 242 16.14 17.53 -26.54
C ARG A 242 15.85 17.60 -28.06
N PRO A 243 15.43 16.50 -28.71
CA PRO A 243 14.47 16.58 -29.79
C PRO A 243 13.05 16.72 -29.20
N ALA A 244 12.27 17.67 -29.70
CA ALA A 244 10.89 17.89 -29.29
C ALA A 244 10.03 16.65 -29.63
N GLY A 245 9.72 15.81 -28.63
CA GLY A 245 8.79 14.69 -28.82
C GLY A 245 9.03 13.44 -27.96
N ALA A 246 10.15 13.30 -27.25
CA ALA A 246 10.39 12.18 -26.35
C ALA A 246 10.20 12.60 -24.88
N ASN A 247 8.94 12.67 -24.45
CA ASN A 247 8.59 13.01 -23.07
C ASN A 247 8.65 11.76 -22.19
N ILE A 248 9.77 11.55 -21.50
CA ILE A 248 9.75 10.88 -20.20
C ILE A 248 10.65 11.73 -19.33
N SER A 249 10.04 12.59 -18.51
CA SER A 249 10.80 13.33 -17.52
C SER A 249 11.20 12.37 -16.40
N SER A 250 12.39 12.53 -15.86
CA SER A 250 12.87 12.00 -14.59
C SER A 250 11.82 12.08 -13.48
N CYS A 251 10.98 13.13 -13.51
CA CYS A 251 9.84 13.36 -12.65
C CYS A 251 8.73 12.28 -12.77
N GLU A 252 8.52 11.69 -13.95
CA GLU A 252 7.51 10.64 -14.17
C GLU A 252 7.93 9.31 -13.58
N MET A 253 9.22 8.94 -13.67
CA MET A 253 9.73 7.73 -13.05
C MET A 253 9.80 7.86 -11.52
N ALA A 254 10.17 9.04 -11.03
CA ALA A 254 10.09 9.42 -9.61
C ALA A 254 8.66 9.30 -9.06
N LYS A 255 7.69 9.86 -9.78
CA LYS A 255 6.26 9.76 -9.49
C LYS A 255 5.79 8.31 -9.57
N ALA A 256 6.25 7.55 -10.56
CA ALA A 256 5.92 6.14 -10.73
C ALA A 256 6.42 5.30 -9.54
N LEU A 257 7.70 5.43 -9.15
CA LEU A 257 8.26 4.80 -7.95
C LEU A 257 7.48 5.16 -6.68
N TYR A 258 7.12 6.44 -6.51
CA TYR A 258 6.30 6.90 -5.40
C TYR A 258 4.90 6.28 -5.41
N VAL A 259 4.23 6.27 -6.57
CA VAL A 259 2.89 5.69 -6.75
C VAL A 259 2.91 4.18 -6.54
N PHE A 260 3.93 3.48 -7.04
CA PHE A 260 4.08 2.03 -6.87
C PHE A 260 4.26 1.67 -5.40
N GLU A 261 5.07 2.42 -4.66
CA GLU A 261 5.25 2.22 -3.21
C GLU A 261 3.95 2.53 -2.44
N LYS A 262 3.27 3.63 -2.76
CA LYS A 262 1.99 4.02 -2.14
C LYS A 262 0.89 2.99 -2.36
N ASN A 263 0.75 2.45 -3.57
CA ASN A 263 -0.24 1.43 -3.86
C ASN A 263 0.01 0.14 -3.07
N SER A 264 1.29 -0.21 -2.84
CA SER A 264 1.66 -1.34 -1.98
C SER A 264 1.28 -1.07 -0.51
N GLU A 265 1.59 0.12 0.00
CA GLU A 265 1.22 0.51 1.37
C GLU A 265 -0.30 0.45 1.58
N ILE A 266 -1.10 0.90 0.61
CA ILE A 266 -2.56 0.90 0.69
C ILE A 266 -3.11 -0.52 0.77
N SER A 267 -2.59 -1.44 -0.05
CA SER A 267 -3.00 -2.85 -0.02
C SER A 267 -2.66 -3.54 1.31
N GLU A 268 -1.44 -3.32 1.80
CA GLU A 268 -1.00 -3.84 3.11
C GLU A 268 -1.81 -3.23 4.27
N ALA A 269 -2.12 -1.94 4.20
CA ALA A 269 -2.94 -1.20 5.16
C ALA A 269 -4.38 -1.71 5.21
N LEU A 270 -4.99 -1.95 4.04
CA LEU A 270 -6.33 -2.52 3.93
C LEU A 270 -6.38 -3.93 4.55
N ASN A 271 -5.40 -4.78 4.22
CA ASN A 271 -5.32 -6.13 4.80
C ASN A 271 -5.12 -6.08 6.32
N ALA A 272 -4.22 -5.22 6.82
CA ALA A 272 -3.98 -5.06 8.25
C ALA A 272 -5.23 -4.55 8.99
N TRP A 273 -5.98 -3.62 8.39
CA TRP A 273 -7.25 -3.15 8.95
C TRP A 273 -8.29 -4.27 8.98
N VAL A 274 -8.51 -4.98 7.88
CA VAL A 274 -9.50 -6.06 7.80
C VAL A 274 -9.15 -7.21 8.75
N SER A 275 -7.89 -7.63 8.82
CA SER A 275 -7.44 -8.67 9.76
C SER A 275 -7.50 -8.20 11.22
N GLY A 276 -7.34 -6.90 11.48
CA GLY A 276 -7.46 -6.27 12.79
C GLY A 276 -8.89 -6.18 13.33
N LEU A 277 -9.91 -6.34 12.49
CA LEU A 277 -11.33 -6.33 12.88
C LEU A 277 -11.82 -7.64 13.55
N SER A 278 -10.91 -8.52 13.97
CA SER A 278 -11.31 -9.70 14.76
C SER A 278 -11.95 -9.28 16.10
N GLU A 279 -12.95 -10.04 16.56
CA GLU A 279 -13.72 -9.75 17.78
C GLU A 279 -12.81 -9.56 19.02
N ALA A 280 -11.71 -10.31 19.10
CA ALA A 280 -10.72 -10.22 20.18
C ALA A 280 -9.83 -8.95 20.12
N ALA A 281 -9.60 -8.41 18.93
CA ALA A 281 -8.80 -7.20 18.73
C ALA A 281 -9.64 -5.93 18.94
N ILE A 282 -10.91 -5.94 18.52
CA ILE A 282 -11.86 -4.85 18.76
C ILE A 282 -12.16 -4.72 20.26
N ALA A 283 -12.30 -5.82 20.99
CA ALA A 283 -12.48 -5.80 22.46
C ALA A 283 -11.29 -5.20 23.23
N LYS A 284 -10.09 -5.16 22.62
CA LYS A 284 -8.89 -4.52 23.20
C LYS A 284 -8.69 -3.07 22.74
N SER A 285 -9.32 -2.64 21.65
CA SER A 285 -9.22 -1.28 21.13
C SER A 285 -10.42 -0.45 21.57
N ALA A 286 -10.21 0.68 22.23
CA ALA A 286 -11.28 1.50 22.79
C ALA A 286 -12.29 2.07 21.74
N SER A 287 -11.95 2.10 20.44
CA SER A 287 -12.82 2.63 19.37
C SER A 287 -12.44 2.06 17.99
N THR A 288 -13.42 1.54 17.24
CA THR A 288 -13.23 1.09 15.84
C THR A 288 -12.84 2.25 14.92
N GLY A 289 -13.27 3.48 15.22
CA GLY A 289 -12.90 4.67 14.46
C GLY A 289 -11.41 5.00 14.59
N LEU A 290 -10.84 4.89 15.79
CA LEU A 290 -9.41 5.06 16.01
C LEU A 290 -8.60 3.98 15.28
N HIS A 291 -9.10 2.74 15.28
CA HIS A 291 -8.49 1.64 14.54
C HIS A 291 -8.48 1.89 13.02
N ALA A 292 -9.60 2.34 12.45
CA ALA A 292 -9.71 2.71 11.04
C ALA A 292 -8.79 3.90 10.69
N ARG A 293 -8.70 4.91 11.56
CA ARG A 293 -7.77 6.04 11.37
C ARG A 293 -6.32 5.59 11.36
N LYS A 294 -5.93 4.74 12.31
CA LYS A 294 -4.55 4.25 12.44
C LYS A 294 -4.16 3.38 11.24
N HIS A 295 -5.00 2.42 10.87
CA HIS A 295 -4.64 1.37 9.92
C HIS A 295 -5.05 1.65 8.47
N LEU A 296 -6.11 2.43 8.22
CA LEU A 296 -6.59 2.71 6.86
C LEU A 296 -6.40 4.19 6.48
N PHE A 297 -7.05 5.12 7.19
CA PHE A 297 -7.08 6.52 6.77
C PHE A 297 -5.74 7.26 6.89
N SER A 298 -4.80 6.77 7.71
CA SER A 298 -3.43 7.32 7.74
C SER A 298 -2.60 6.98 6.50
N LYS A 299 -3.03 5.98 5.71
CA LYS A 299 -2.31 5.43 4.56
C LYS A 299 -2.93 5.81 3.22
N VAL A 300 -4.21 6.21 3.21
CA VAL A 300 -4.95 6.63 2.02
C VAL A 300 -5.02 8.18 1.96
N PRO A 301 -4.82 8.82 0.81
CA PRO A 301 -4.87 10.29 0.69
C PRO A 301 -6.31 10.84 0.70
N ILE A 302 -7.05 10.60 1.78
CA ILE A 302 -8.38 11.17 2.02
C ILE A 302 -8.20 12.43 2.85
N PRO A 303 -8.67 13.61 2.39
CA PRO A 303 -8.64 14.83 3.19
C PRO A 303 -9.30 14.62 4.55
N ALA A 304 -8.64 15.05 5.63
CA ALA A 304 -9.18 14.88 6.98
C ALA A 304 -10.55 15.54 7.17
N SER A 305 -10.85 16.58 6.39
CA SER A 305 -12.15 17.25 6.34
C SER A 305 -13.30 16.34 5.87
N ASN A 306 -12.99 15.26 5.17
CA ASN A 306 -13.97 14.33 4.60
C ASN A 306 -14.15 13.08 5.47
N ILE A 307 -13.52 13.03 6.66
CA ILE A 307 -13.60 11.92 7.60
C ILE A 307 -14.46 12.37 8.78
N HIS A 308 -15.69 11.89 8.83
CA HIS A 308 -16.68 12.26 9.85
C HIS A 308 -16.95 11.07 10.79
N PRO A 309 -16.26 10.97 11.94
CA PRO A 309 -16.52 9.94 12.94
C PRO A 309 -17.79 10.24 13.75
N ILE A 310 -18.34 9.21 14.39
CA ILE A 310 -19.42 9.36 15.38
C ILE A 310 -18.84 10.08 16.62
N ASN A 311 -19.65 10.95 17.23
CA ASN A 311 -19.26 11.70 18.42
C ASN A 311 -19.11 10.78 19.65
N GLU A 312 -17.88 10.58 20.11
CA GLU A 312 -17.57 9.69 21.24
C GLU A 312 -18.15 10.19 22.57
N ALA A 313 -18.41 11.50 22.71
CA ALA A 313 -19.00 12.06 23.92
C ALA A 313 -20.46 11.62 24.15
N LEU A 314 -21.14 11.15 23.11
CA LEU A 314 -22.54 10.71 23.15
C LEU A 314 -22.69 9.19 23.23
N ILE A 315 -21.59 8.42 23.45
CA ILE A 315 -21.64 6.95 23.48
C ILE A 315 -22.59 6.39 24.56
N SER A 316 -22.78 7.11 25.67
CA SER A 316 -23.71 6.72 26.73
C SER A 316 -25.18 6.76 26.31
N ASP A 317 -25.50 7.49 25.25
CA ASP A 317 -26.85 7.61 24.68
C ASP A 317 -26.79 7.33 23.15
N PRO A 318 -26.95 6.06 22.75
CA PRO A 318 -26.90 5.66 21.36
C PRO A 318 -27.90 6.37 20.46
N GLU A 319 -29.06 6.78 20.98
CA GLU A 319 -30.09 7.49 20.23
C GLU A 319 -29.64 8.93 19.95
N ALA A 320 -29.17 9.65 20.98
CA ALA A 320 -28.61 11.00 20.79
C ALA A 320 -27.40 11.00 19.84
N ALA A 321 -26.55 9.97 19.91
CA ALA A 321 -25.41 9.81 19.01
C ALA A 321 -25.83 9.53 17.55
N ALA A 322 -26.89 8.73 17.35
CA ALA A 322 -27.46 8.50 16.03
C ALA A 322 -28.07 9.79 15.44
N ASP A 323 -28.78 10.57 16.25
CA ASP A 323 -29.37 11.85 15.83
C ASP A 323 -28.30 12.91 15.51
N ASP A 324 -27.22 12.96 16.29
CA ASP A 324 -26.08 13.84 16.00
C ASP A 324 -25.38 13.49 14.68
N TYR A 325 -25.20 12.20 14.43
CA TYR A 325 -24.62 11.73 13.18
C TYR A 325 -25.55 11.96 11.99
N ALA A 326 -26.86 11.75 12.16
CA ALA A 326 -27.87 12.05 11.16
C ALA A 326 -27.88 13.55 10.80
N ARG A 327 -27.79 14.45 11.79
CA ARG A 327 -27.66 15.90 11.57
C ARG A 327 -26.41 16.23 10.75
N THR A 328 -25.29 15.60 11.07
CA THR A 328 -24.03 15.77 10.33
C THR A 328 -24.20 15.33 8.87
N LEU A 329 -24.74 14.14 8.62
CA LEU A 329 -24.96 13.64 7.26
C LEU A 329 -25.93 14.51 6.47
N ASN A 330 -27.01 14.98 7.09
CA ASN A 330 -27.94 15.91 6.44
C ASN A 330 -27.26 17.24 6.12
N SER A 331 -26.43 17.79 7.00
CA SER A 331 -25.69 19.02 6.71
C SER A 331 -24.73 18.89 5.52
N LEU A 332 -24.15 17.70 5.33
CA LEU A 332 -23.18 17.43 4.28
C LEU A 332 -23.82 17.07 2.94
N PHE A 333 -24.89 16.29 2.96
CA PHE A 333 -25.48 15.67 1.77
C PHE A 333 -26.91 16.09 1.47
N PHE A 334 -27.68 16.50 2.47
CA PHE A 334 -29.13 16.74 2.36
C PHE A 334 -29.53 18.04 3.04
N ALA A 335 -29.24 19.16 2.40
CA ALA A 335 -29.81 20.43 2.80
C ALA A 335 -31.35 20.39 2.60
N ALA A 336 -32.08 20.28 3.72
CA ALA A 336 -33.54 20.37 3.92
C ALA A 336 -34.41 19.11 3.64
N SER A 337 -34.75 18.36 4.69
CA SER A 337 -36.12 18.02 5.14
C SER A 337 -36.07 16.97 6.28
N GLY A 338 -37.04 16.98 7.20
CA GLY A 338 -36.90 16.40 8.55
C GLY A 338 -37.87 15.27 8.97
N SER A 339 -37.70 14.93 10.26
CA SER A 339 -38.47 14.08 11.20
C SER A 339 -38.51 12.56 11.00
N ASN A 340 -38.14 11.82 12.05
CA ASN A 340 -38.09 10.36 12.07
C ASN A 340 -38.76 9.76 13.33
N THR A 341 -39.66 8.78 13.17
CA THR A 341 -40.26 7.95 14.25
C THR A 341 -39.73 6.51 14.17
N THR A 342 -39.76 5.72 15.25
CA THR A 342 -39.05 4.44 15.40
C THR A 342 -39.84 3.22 14.87
N LYS A 343 -39.23 2.42 13.97
CA LYS A 343 -39.65 1.03 13.66
C LYS A 343 -38.44 0.15 13.32
N GLN A 344 -38.66 -1.16 13.24
CA GLN A 344 -37.67 -2.24 13.08
C GLN A 344 -36.62 -1.98 11.96
N LEU A 345 -35.34 -2.10 12.31
CA LEU A 345 -34.16 -1.63 11.57
C LEU A 345 -34.03 -2.09 10.09
N LEU A 346 -34.47 -3.32 9.77
CA LEU A 346 -34.30 -3.91 8.43
C LEU A 346 -35.38 -3.48 7.44
N ASP A 347 -36.51 -2.96 7.93
CA ASP A 347 -37.63 -2.44 7.14
C ASP A 347 -37.74 -0.90 7.27
N GLU A 348 -36.67 -0.26 7.74
CA GLU A 348 -36.59 1.18 7.94
C GLU A 348 -36.25 1.88 6.63
N HIS A 349 -37.25 2.59 6.08
CA HIS A 349 -37.14 3.30 4.81
C HIS A 349 -36.98 4.83 4.97
N SER A 350 -37.09 5.36 6.19
CA SER A 350 -37.15 6.80 6.45
C SER A 350 -35.94 7.35 7.19
N ARG A 351 -35.45 6.64 8.22
CA ARG A 351 -34.26 7.05 8.98
C ARG A 351 -33.00 6.84 8.17
N ILE A 352 -32.04 7.76 8.29
CA ILE A 352 -30.70 7.67 7.69
C ILE A 352 -29.65 7.03 8.62
N VAL A 353 -29.86 7.15 9.93
CA VAL A 353 -29.02 6.56 10.98
C VAL A 353 -29.96 6.01 12.05
N SER A 354 -29.63 4.86 12.62
CA SER A 354 -30.40 4.29 13.73
C SER A 354 -29.46 3.66 14.76
N SER A 355 -29.89 3.71 16.02
CA SER A 355 -29.30 2.92 17.09
C SER A 355 -29.97 1.54 17.17
N LEU A 356 -29.23 0.57 17.69
CA LEU A 356 -29.67 -0.78 18.03
C LEU A 356 -29.10 -1.11 19.40
N SER A 357 -29.91 -1.63 20.32
CA SER A 357 -29.48 -1.87 21.71
C SER A 357 -29.30 -3.36 22.05
N ASP A 358 -29.76 -4.25 21.18
CA ASP A 358 -29.91 -5.70 21.42
C ASP A 358 -29.23 -6.55 20.33
N SER A 359 -28.06 -6.12 19.83
CA SER A 359 -27.29 -6.93 18.87
C SER A 359 -26.82 -8.25 19.50
N PRO A 360 -27.02 -9.40 18.83
CA PRO A 360 -26.63 -10.72 19.35
C PRO A 360 -25.11 -10.89 19.47
N LYS A 361 -24.33 -10.08 18.73
CA LYS A 361 -22.87 -10.04 18.83
C LYS A 361 -22.40 -8.79 19.57
N PRO A 362 -21.44 -8.90 20.49
CA PRO A 362 -20.91 -7.74 21.24
C PRO A 362 -20.16 -6.75 20.31
N PRO A 363 -20.24 -5.43 20.57
CA PRO A 363 -21.09 -4.79 21.58
C PRO A 363 -22.59 -4.85 21.20
N PRO A 364 -23.49 -4.98 22.20
CA PRO A 364 -24.94 -5.09 21.96
C PRO A 364 -25.53 -3.77 21.46
N THR A 365 -25.01 -2.66 21.93
CA THR A 365 -25.37 -1.31 21.50
C THR A 365 -24.53 -0.88 20.30
N ARG A 366 -25.18 -0.52 19.19
CA ARG A 366 -24.55 -0.12 17.94
C ARG A 366 -25.30 1.04 17.32
N ILE A 367 -24.58 1.84 16.54
CA ILE A 367 -25.15 2.84 15.64
C ILE A 367 -24.83 2.38 14.22
N THR A 368 -25.82 2.42 13.33
CA THR A 368 -25.67 1.96 11.95
C THR A 368 -26.28 2.95 10.97
N LEU A 369 -25.66 3.01 9.79
CA LEU A 369 -26.31 3.57 8.62
C LEU A 369 -27.39 2.59 8.14
N THR A 370 -28.52 3.12 7.74
CA THR A 370 -29.65 2.37 7.21
C THR A 370 -29.59 2.28 5.69
N TYR A 371 -30.44 1.44 5.09
CA TYR A 371 -30.47 1.24 3.64
C TYR A 371 -30.66 2.53 2.81
N PRO A 372 -31.49 3.52 3.21
CA PRO A 372 -31.60 4.77 2.47
C PRO A 372 -30.26 5.46 2.20
N VAL A 373 -29.35 5.49 3.19
CA VAL A 373 -28.01 6.09 3.00
C VAL A 373 -27.12 5.20 2.15
N VAL A 374 -27.07 3.90 2.47
CA VAL A 374 -26.18 2.96 1.77
C VAL A 374 -26.55 2.85 0.30
N ASN A 375 -27.84 2.78 -0.03
CA ASN A 375 -28.32 2.67 -1.42
C ASN A 375 -28.32 4.01 -2.17
N ALA A 376 -28.20 5.14 -1.48
CA ALA A 376 -28.01 6.46 -2.09
C ALA A 376 -26.54 6.78 -2.41
N ALA A 377 -25.58 5.99 -1.89
CA ALA A 377 -24.17 6.19 -2.16
C ALA A 377 -23.85 5.98 -3.66
N SER A 378 -22.96 6.81 -4.20
CA SER A 378 -22.47 6.68 -5.58
C SER A 378 -21.71 5.37 -5.80
N THR A 379 -21.07 4.86 -4.76
CA THR A 379 -20.28 3.64 -4.80
C THR A 379 -20.35 2.95 -3.46
N VAL A 380 -20.67 1.67 -3.46
CA VAL A 380 -20.68 0.80 -2.27
C VAL A 380 -19.71 -0.34 -2.49
N ALA A 381 -18.84 -0.59 -1.52
CA ALA A 381 -17.89 -1.69 -1.55
C ALA A 381 -18.07 -2.58 -0.32
N PHE A 382 -18.32 -3.86 -0.55
CA PHE A 382 -18.22 -4.90 0.46
C PHE A 382 -16.83 -5.53 0.41
N VAL A 383 -16.20 -5.70 1.56
CA VAL A 383 -14.95 -6.45 1.70
C VAL A 383 -15.21 -7.62 2.64
N ALA A 384 -15.04 -8.85 2.14
CA ALA A 384 -15.24 -10.06 2.93
C ALA A 384 -14.08 -11.03 2.73
N THR A 385 -13.43 -11.38 3.83
CA THR A 385 -12.26 -12.28 3.84
C THR A 385 -12.48 -13.46 4.79
N GLY A 386 -11.92 -14.61 4.42
CA GLY A 386 -11.92 -15.84 5.20
C GLY A 386 -13.09 -16.80 4.93
N GLU A 387 -12.85 -18.09 5.19
CA GLU A 387 -13.80 -19.19 4.93
C GLU A 387 -15.13 -19.04 5.68
N SER A 388 -15.11 -18.38 6.85
CA SER A 388 -16.34 -18.12 7.64
C SER A 388 -17.42 -17.33 6.90
N LYS A 389 -17.07 -16.65 5.79
CA LYS A 389 -18.02 -15.87 4.97
C LYS A 389 -18.57 -16.64 3.79
N ALA A 390 -17.97 -17.78 3.42
CA ALA A 390 -18.34 -18.52 2.22
C ALA A 390 -19.81 -18.97 2.23
N ALA A 391 -20.31 -19.48 3.36
CA ALA A 391 -21.70 -19.90 3.48
C ALA A 391 -22.69 -18.72 3.32
N ALA A 392 -22.36 -17.54 3.85
CA ALA A 392 -23.22 -16.36 3.72
C ALA A 392 -23.22 -15.83 2.27
N LEU A 393 -22.09 -15.90 1.57
CA LEU A 393 -21.99 -15.49 0.17
C LEU A 393 -22.77 -16.43 -0.75
N HIS A 394 -22.70 -17.74 -0.54
CA HIS A 394 -23.53 -18.72 -1.25
C HIS A 394 -25.02 -18.41 -1.09
N LYS A 395 -25.46 -18.17 0.15
CA LYS A 395 -26.85 -17.76 0.45
C LYS A 395 -27.28 -16.49 -0.29
N ILE A 396 -26.40 -15.49 -0.40
CA ILE A 396 -26.71 -14.22 -1.06
C ILE A 396 -26.77 -14.37 -2.58
N PHE A 397 -25.77 -15.01 -3.19
CA PHE A 397 -25.58 -14.97 -4.64
C PHE A 397 -26.15 -16.18 -5.37
N ASP A 398 -26.16 -17.35 -4.73
CA ASP A 398 -26.58 -18.61 -5.36
C ASP A 398 -28.01 -18.99 -4.96
N GLU A 399 -28.43 -18.67 -3.72
CA GLU A 399 -29.77 -18.99 -3.19
C GLU A 399 -30.74 -17.77 -3.15
N ASP A 400 -30.24 -16.56 -3.45
CA ASP A 400 -31.00 -15.28 -3.36
C ASP A 400 -31.72 -15.07 -2.02
N GLU A 401 -31.13 -15.56 -0.93
CA GLU A 401 -31.69 -15.40 0.43
C GLU A 401 -31.63 -13.92 0.84
N PRO A 402 -32.69 -13.35 1.44
CA PRO A 402 -32.78 -11.91 1.73
C PRO A 402 -31.98 -11.51 2.99
N LEU A 403 -30.70 -11.86 3.03
CA LEU A 403 -29.74 -11.48 4.06
C LEU A 403 -29.41 -9.98 3.98
N PRO A 404 -29.05 -9.32 5.10
CA PRO A 404 -28.92 -7.87 5.14
C PRO A 404 -27.98 -7.27 4.08
N SER A 405 -26.85 -7.91 3.79
CA SER A 405 -25.89 -7.44 2.78
C SER A 405 -26.36 -7.70 1.34
N GLY A 406 -27.20 -8.71 1.10
CA GLY A 406 -27.82 -8.98 -0.21
C GLY A 406 -28.94 -8.00 -0.57
N ARG A 407 -29.50 -7.29 0.43
CA ARG A 407 -30.52 -6.24 0.23
C ARG A 407 -29.95 -4.89 -0.22
N VAL A 408 -28.62 -4.74 -0.22
CA VAL A 408 -27.97 -3.51 -0.68
C VAL A 408 -27.98 -3.47 -2.20
N LYS A 409 -28.76 -2.54 -2.74
CA LYS A 409 -28.96 -2.34 -4.19
C LYS A 409 -28.93 -0.83 -4.43
N PRO A 410 -27.74 -0.24 -4.64
CA PRO A 410 -27.63 1.19 -4.94
C PRO A 410 -28.46 1.54 -6.18
N GLY A 411 -29.26 2.60 -6.11
CA GLY A 411 -30.18 2.95 -7.21
C GLY A 411 -29.47 3.46 -8.45
N SER A 412 -28.56 4.42 -8.26
CA SER A 412 -27.74 5.02 -9.32
C SER A 412 -26.23 4.81 -9.13
N GLY A 413 -25.85 4.05 -8.09
CA GLY A 413 -24.46 3.82 -7.70
C GLY A 413 -23.92 2.47 -8.16
N GLU A 414 -22.61 2.32 -8.04
CA GLU A 414 -21.93 1.06 -8.33
C GLU A 414 -21.78 0.21 -7.06
N LEU A 415 -21.96 -1.10 -7.19
CA LEU A 415 -21.80 -2.05 -6.08
C LEU A 415 -20.65 -3.02 -6.38
N TYR A 416 -19.65 -3.02 -5.49
CA TYR A 416 -18.46 -3.86 -5.60
C TYR A 416 -18.37 -4.85 -4.43
N TRP A 417 -17.96 -6.09 -4.73
CA TRP A 417 -17.68 -7.12 -3.74
C TRP A 417 -16.22 -7.59 -3.88
N PHE A 418 -15.41 -7.22 -2.90
CA PHE A 418 -14.01 -7.65 -2.77
C PHE A 418 -13.93 -8.89 -1.88
N LEU A 419 -13.66 -10.03 -2.51
CA LEU A 419 -13.67 -11.35 -1.87
C LEU A 419 -12.29 -12.01 -1.98
N ASP A 420 -11.85 -12.67 -0.93
CA ASP A 420 -10.62 -13.49 -0.97
C ASP A 420 -10.90 -14.94 -1.40
N LYS A 421 -9.84 -15.68 -1.75
CA LYS A 421 -9.98 -17.07 -2.24
C LYS A 421 -10.72 -17.98 -1.23
N PRO A 422 -10.44 -17.93 0.08
CA PRO A 422 -11.21 -18.69 1.07
C PRO A 422 -12.71 -18.34 1.13
N ALA A 423 -13.10 -17.06 1.01
CA ALA A 423 -14.50 -16.64 1.05
C ALA A 423 -15.29 -17.08 -0.20
N VAL A 424 -14.63 -17.21 -1.36
CA VAL A 424 -15.29 -17.63 -2.61
C VAL A 424 -15.41 -19.16 -2.74
N LYS A 425 -14.81 -19.95 -1.84
CA LYS A 425 -14.70 -21.41 -1.95
C LYS A 425 -16.05 -22.14 -2.17
N SER A 426 -17.13 -21.62 -1.57
CA SER A 426 -18.47 -22.22 -1.67
C SER A 426 -19.36 -21.53 -2.71
N LEU A 427 -18.88 -20.52 -3.43
CA LEU A 427 -19.67 -19.71 -4.35
C LEU A 427 -19.74 -20.38 -5.73
N LEU A 428 -20.95 -20.50 -6.29
CA LEU A 428 -21.18 -21.02 -7.64
C LEU A 428 -21.23 -19.90 -8.69
N ALA A 429 -21.64 -18.70 -8.27
CA ALA A 429 -21.63 -17.50 -9.10
C ALA A 429 -20.24 -17.22 -9.70
N LYS A 430 -20.24 -16.85 -10.98
CA LYS A 430 -19.00 -16.53 -11.71
C LYS A 430 -18.33 -15.31 -11.08
N THR A 431 -17.18 -15.52 -10.46
CA THR A 431 -16.34 -14.42 -9.97
C THR A 431 -15.35 -14.00 -11.04
N ASP A 432 -15.33 -12.72 -11.37
CA ASP A 432 -14.26 -12.13 -12.15
C ASP A 432 -13.16 -11.62 -11.21
N LYS A 433 -11.90 -11.80 -11.60
CA LYS A 433 -10.79 -11.19 -10.87
C LYS A 433 -10.90 -9.67 -11.03
N PHE A 434 -11.03 -8.97 -9.91
CA PHE A 434 -11.08 -7.51 -9.89
C PHE A 434 -9.82 -6.95 -10.57
N LYS A 435 -10.02 -6.08 -11.57
CA LYS A 435 -8.96 -5.35 -12.27
C LYS A 435 -9.05 -3.90 -11.80
N LEU A 436 -8.03 -3.44 -11.08
CA LEU A 436 -7.85 -2.02 -10.74
C LEU A 436 -7.43 -1.21 -11.96
#